data_AF-A0A9D7MYJ1-F1
#
_entry.id   AF-A0A9D7MYJ1-F1
#
_cell.length_a   1.000
_cell.length_b   1.000
_cell.length_c   1.000
_cell.angle_alpha   90.00
_cell.angle_beta   90.00
_cell.angle_gamma   90.00
#
_symmetry.space_group_name_H-M   'P 1'
#
loop_
_entity.id
_entity.type
_entity.pdbx_description
1 polymer ?
#
loop_
_entity_poly.entity_id
_entity_poly.type
_entity_poly.pdbx_seq_one_letter_code
_entity_poly.pdbx_strand_id
1 'polypeptide(L)'
;MFPSGGELNTAPAVAAAFTPTSSQWRPKIYLLPVGTNKVRLRARSGFGNNLYIDNVCIKLQINPVSQTIGIQTEGIWRFPNPPVLNDTFKVYYHRVDFPNIIVDSGKGVIDASYVLTFDSPRAESGNYYRVVKHRNAIITWSANGIFYARGNNTSYNFLFPAGQSYGNNMAPIPSQIYYAMYSGDVNQDKTIDGTDVGRVDNDAANFVGGYVVTDLTGDSFVDGTDFALADNNAANFVAAVEPPGASPLISTPVESDNSVVPEFENDLQRQKYEEGKRLSSQQQVVDQPKKQTYKEYLEMKRNEYSKNTQK
;
A
#
# COMPACT_ATOMS: atom_id res chain seq x y z
N MET A 1 -10.12 -30.37 -6.41
CA MET A 1 -10.27 -28.91 -6.25
C MET A 1 -9.90 -28.59 -4.81
N PHE A 2 -8.77 -27.96 -4.55
CA PHE A 2 -8.51 -27.41 -3.22
C PHE A 2 -9.37 -26.15 -3.06
N PRO A 3 -9.91 -25.87 -1.86
CA PRO A 3 -10.50 -24.57 -1.62
C PRO A 3 -9.45 -23.48 -1.86
N SER A 4 -9.80 -22.47 -2.64
CA SER A 4 -9.02 -21.25 -2.79
C SER A 4 -8.76 -20.67 -1.40
N GLY A 5 -7.49 -20.43 -1.06
CA GLY A 5 -7.09 -19.87 0.25
C GLY A 5 -6.02 -20.66 0.99
N GLY A 6 -5.50 -21.77 0.44
CA GLY A 6 -4.32 -22.43 0.98
C GLY A 6 -3.05 -21.59 0.82
N GLU A 7 -2.05 -21.80 1.69
CA GLU A 7 -0.79 -21.05 1.63
C GLU A 7 -0.03 -21.22 0.30
N LEU A 8 -0.34 -22.20 -0.55
CA LEU A 8 0.35 -22.44 -1.84
C LEU A 8 -0.52 -21.98 -3.00
N ASN A 9 0.07 -21.23 -3.95
CA ASN A 9 -0.61 -20.85 -5.18
C ASN A 9 -0.94 -22.11 -6.00
N THR A 10 -2.19 -22.23 -6.43
CA THR A 10 -2.61 -23.28 -7.37
C THR A 10 -2.73 -22.66 -8.75
N ALA A 11 -2.10 -23.30 -9.74
CA ALA A 11 -2.27 -22.89 -11.14
C ALA A 11 -3.68 -23.26 -11.63
N PRO A 12 -4.24 -22.54 -12.62
CA PRO A 12 -5.49 -22.93 -13.28
C PRO A 12 -5.44 -24.36 -13.81
N ALA A 13 -6.61 -25.00 -13.90
CA ALA A 13 -6.72 -26.33 -14.49
C ALA A 13 -6.33 -26.30 -15.98
N VAL A 14 -5.41 -27.18 -16.38
CA VAL A 14 -4.96 -27.32 -17.76
C VAL A 14 -5.02 -28.79 -18.17
N ALA A 15 -5.24 -29.04 -19.47
CA ALA A 15 -5.33 -30.39 -20.02
C ALA A 15 -3.96 -31.07 -20.21
N ALA A 16 -2.87 -30.30 -20.16
CA ALA A 16 -1.49 -30.77 -20.31
C ALA A 16 -0.69 -30.58 -19.02
N ALA A 17 0.47 -31.24 -18.92
CA ALA A 17 1.37 -31.05 -17.79
C ALA A 17 1.82 -29.57 -17.70
N PHE A 18 1.56 -28.94 -16.57
CA PHE A 18 1.92 -27.55 -16.30
C PHE A 18 3.44 -27.39 -16.13
N THR A 19 4.04 -26.32 -16.66
CA THR A 19 5.45 -25.97 -16.40
C THR A 19 5.47 -24.58 -15.75
N PRO A 20 5.86 -24.44 -14.47
CA PRO A 20 5.85 -23.15 -13.80
C PRO A 20 6.82 -22.15 -14.47
N THR A 21 6.35 -20.94 -14.75
CA THR A 21 7.22 -19.82 -15.16
C THR A 21 8.05 -19.33 -13.97
N SER A 22 9.10 -18.55 -14.23
CA SER A 22 9.92 -17.91 -13.18
C SER A 22 9.08 -17.09 -12.18
N SER A 23 7.93 -16.56 -12.61
CA SER A 23 6.99 -15.78 -11.79
C SER A 23 6.01 -16.57 -10.94
N GLN A 24 5.97 -17.89 -11.11
CA GLN A 24 5.04 -18.76 -10.39
C GLN A 24 5.70 -19.53 -9.25
N TRP A 25 7.00 -19.30 -9.03
CA TRP A 25 7.76 -19.86 -7.90
C TRP A 25 7.70 -18.93 -6.68
N ARG A 26 7.53 -19.52 -5.49
CA ARG A 26 7.62 -18.79 -4.22
C ARG A 26 8.47 -19.55 -3.22
N PRO A 27 9.43 -18.89 -2.53
CA PRO A 27 10.16 -19.53 -1.44
C PRO A 27 9.22 -19.86 -0.27
N LYS A 28 9.51 -20.98 0.41
CA LYS A 28 8.90 -21.38 1.67
C LYS A 28 10.04 -21.76 2.61
N ILE A 29 10.14 -21.07 3.74
CA ILE A 29 11.20 -21.23 4.72
C ILE A 29 10.55 -21.71 6.02
N TYR A 30 11.16 -22.74 6.64
CA TYR A 30 10.71 -23.31 7.90
C TYR A 30 11.87 -23.35 8.87
N LEU A 31 11.66 -22.83 10.09
CA LEU A 31 12.60 -23.02 11.18
C LEU A 31 12.62 -24.50 11.58
N LEU A 32 13.81 -25.10 11.56
CA LEU A 32 14.01 -26.47 12.00
C LEU A 32 14.43 -26.48 13.47
N PRO A 33 13.74 -27.22 14.35
CA PRO A 33 14.20 -27.42 15.72
C PRO A 33 15.61 -28.02 15.76
N VAL A 34 16.38 -27.68 16.81
CA VAL A 34 17.70 -28.26 17.04
C VAL A 34 17.59 -29.78 17.11
N GLY A 35 18.47 -30.49 16.40
CA GLY A 35 18.45 -31.95 16.32
C GLY A 35 17.49 -32.53 15.28
N THR A 36 16.87 -31.70 14.42
CA THR A 36 16.08 -32.19 13.29
C THR A 36 16.94 -33.09 12.38
N ASN A 37 16.57 -34.37 12.30
CA ASN A 37 17.23 -35.37 11.46
C ASN A 37 16.41 -35.76 10.21
N LYS A 38 15.16 -35.29 10.12
CA LYS A 38 14.26 -35.58 9.01
C LYS A 38 13.24 -34.47 8.82
N VAL A 39 13.07 -34.05 7.56
CA VAL A 39 11.94 -33.24 7.13
C VAL A 39 11.03 -34.13 6.28
N ARG A 40 9.72 -34.13 6.57
CA ARG A 40 8.73 -34.87 5.80
C ARG A 40 7.78 -33.90 5.11
N LEU A 41 7.77 -33.94 3.78
CA LEU A 41 6.73 -33.31 2.98
C LEU A 41 5.62 -34.34 2.74
N ARG A 42 4.38 -33.99 3.07
CA ARG A 42 3.21 -34.84 2.85
C ARG A 42 2.20 -34.08 2.00
N ALA A 43 2.00 -34.53 0.77
CA ALA A 43 0.95 -34.02 -0.10
C ALA A 43 -0.21 -35.03 -0.16
N ARG A 44 -1.44 -34.54 -0.30
CA ARG A 44 -2.59 -35.33 -0.74
C ARG A 44 -2.90 -34.89 -2.16
N SER A 45 -2.75 -35.78 -3.14
CA SER A 45 -3.08 -35.48 -4.53
C SER A 45 -4.42 -36.11 -4.90
N GLY A 46 -5.17 -35.43 -5.77
CA GLY A 46 -6.25 -36.01 -6.56
C GLY A 46 -5.76 -36.28 -7.98
N PHE A 47 -6.55 -36.97 -8.80
CA PHE A 47 -6.15 -37.27 -10.19
C PHE A 47 -5.74 -35.99 -10.95
N GLY A 48 -4.56 -35.99 -11.56
CA GLY A 48 -4.06 -34.90 -12.41
C GLY A 48 -3.37 -33.71 -11.72
N ASN A 49 -3.16 -33.74 -10.39
CA ASN A 49 -2.47 -32.66 -9.68
C ASN A 49 -0.97 -32.93 -9.49
N ASN A 50 -0.12 -31.97 -9.90
CA ASN A 50 1.33 -31.99 -9.69
C ASN A 50 1.74 -31.01 -8.58
N LEU A 51 2.79 -31.36 -7.83
CA LEU A 51 3.45 -30.47 -6.86
C LEU A 51 4.88 -30.22 -7.34
N TYR A 52 5.21 -28.94 -7.58
CA TYR A 52 6.54 -28.51 -7.99
C TYR A 52 7.31 -28.01 -6.77
N ILE A 53 8.45 -28.64 -6.50
CA ILE A 53 9.39 -28.26 -5.44
C ILE A 53 10.76 -28.24 -6.07
N ASP A 54 11.49 -27.15 -5.87
CA ASP A 54 12.85 -26.99 -6.36
C ASP A 54 13.70 -26.25 -5.30
N ASN A 55 15.03 -26.32 -5.44
CA ASN A 55 16.02 -25.64 -4.60
C ASN A 55 15.84 -25.90 -3.10
N VAL A 56 15.49 -27.14 -2.73
CA VAL A 56 15.42 -27.56 -1.33
C VAL A 56 16.82 -27.52 -0.72
N CYS A 57 17.00 -26.65 0.28
CA CYS A 57 18.26 -26.53 1.01
C CYS A 57 18.01 -26.41 2.51
N ILE A 58 19.01 -26.82 3.29
CA ILE A 58 19.10 -26.57 4.73
C ILE A 58 20.25 -25.61 4.94
N LYS A 59 20.01 -24.52 5.65
CA LYS A 59 21.02 -23.50 5.94
C LYS A 59 20.98 -23.17 7.43
N LEU A 60 22.15 -22.81 7.97
CA LEU A 60 22.21 -22.21 9.29
C LEU A 60 21.53 -20.84 9.24
N GLN A 61 20.61 -20.64 10.16
CA GLN A 61 19.77 -19.46 10.30
C GLN A 61 20.46 -18.54 11.33
N ILE A 62 21.20 -17.53 10.88
CA ILE A 62 21.81 -16.54 11.80
C ILE A 62 20.67 -15.77 12.51
N ASN A 63 20.80 -15.53 13.82
CA ASN A 63 19.80 -14.75 14.54
C ASN A 63 19.64 -13.36 13.92
N PRO A 64 18.40 -12.87 13.73
CA PRO A 64 18.19 -11.51 13.26
C PRO A 64 18.74 -10.51 14.28
N VAL A 65 19.22 -9.38 13.77
CA VAL A 65 19.55 -8.19 14.58
C VAL A 65 18.51 -7.13 14.22
N SER A 66 18.14 -6.29 15.19
CA SER A 66 17.20 -5.19 14.96
C SER A 66 17.72 -4.25 13.88
N GLN A 67 16.80 -3.75 13.06
CA GLN A 67 17.04 -2.82 11.96
C GLN A 67 16.49 -1.45 12.32
N THR A 68 16.98 -0.41 11.65
CA THR A 68 16.53 0.96 11.88
C THR A 68 16.05 1.64 10.61
N ILE A 69 14.97 2.41 10.73
CA ILE A 69 14.45 3.25 9.66
C ILE A 69 14.25 4.68 10.18
N GLY A 70 14.87 5.67 9.52
CA GLY A 70 14.50 7.08 9.70
C GLY A 70 13.23 7.39 8.92
N ILE A 71 12.14 7.74 9.59
CA ILE A 71 10.82 8.01 8.97
C ILE A 71 9.97 8.84 9.92
N GLN A 72 9.03 9.63 9.42
CA GLN A 72 7.98 10.28 10.21
C GLN A 72 6.83 10.67 9.28
N THR A 73 5.62 10.88 9.80
CA THR A 73 4.50 11.44 9.04
C THR A 73 4.47 12.96 9.14
N GLU A 74 4.05 13.66 8.09
CA GLU A 74 4.16 15.12 8.05
C GLU A 74 3.32 15.83 9.12
N GLY A 75 2.15 15.28 9.46
CA GLY A 75 1.27 15.86 10.48
C GLY A 75 1.82 15.73 11.90
N ILE A 76 2.56 14.65 12.17
CA ILE A 76 3.18 14.36 13.48
C ILE A 76 4.59 14.99 13.58
N TRP A 77 5.13 15.52 12.47
CA TRP A 77 6.44 16.16 12.47
C TRP A 77 6.48 17.36 13.44
N ARG A 78 7.55 17.47 14.24
CA ARG A 78 7.76 18.60 15.18
C ARG A 78 9.19 19.14 15.05
N PHE A 79 9.34 20.46 14.96
CA PHE A 79 10.66 21.11 14.97
C PHE A 79 10.58 22.45 15.71
N PRO A 80 11.57 22.83 16.55
CA PRO A 80 12.74 22.08 17.03
C PRO A 80 12.43 21.17 18.24
N ASN A 81 13.18 20.06 18.38
CA ASN A 81 13.00 19.00 19.41
C ASN A 81 13.17 19.55 20.87
N PRO A 82 12.49 19.01 21.91
CA PRO A 82 11.49 17.93 21.93
C PRO A 82 10.10 18.32 22.52
N PRO A 83 9.06 17.45 22.41
CA PRO A 83 9.14 16.01 22.11
C PRO A 83 8.30 15.53 20.92
N VAL A 84 8.90 14.62 20.17
CA VAL A 84 8.25 13.76 19.18
C VAL A 84 7.09 12.99 19.83
N LEU A 85 5.96 12.89 19.13
CA LEU A 85 4.93 11.93 19.49
C LEU A 85 5.39 10.54 19.02
N ASN A 86 5.69 9.68 19.99
CA ASN A 86 6.01 8.29 19.71
C ASN A 86 4.77 7.59 19.14
N ASP A 87 4.87 7.09 17.92
CA ASP A 87 3.81 6.31 17.28
C ASP A 87 4.37 5.01 16.70
N THR A 88 3.45 4.11 16.38
CA THR A 88 3.71 2.77 15.93
C THR A 88 3.72 2.69 14.41
N PHE A 89 4.78 2.10 13.86
CA PHE A 89 4.92 1.84 12.44
C PHE A 89 5.06 0.34 12.18
N LYS A 90 4.59 -0.10 11.01
CA LYS A 90 4.83 -1.44 10.47
C LYS A 90 5.77 -1.33 9.28
N VAL A 91 6.69 -2.27 9.16
CA VAL A 91 7.63 -2.35 8.04
C VAL A 91 7.46 -3.71 7.38
N TYR A 92 7.36 -3.73 6.05
CA TYR A 92 7.27 -4.95 5.26
C TYR A 92 8.49 -5.11 4.37
N TYR A 93 8.93 -6.35 4.22
CA TYR A 93 10.00 -6.75 3.31
C TYR A 93 9.36 -7.36 2.07
N HIS A 94 9.33 -6.59 0.99
CA HIS A 94 8.81 -7.07 -0.29
C HIS A 94 9.96 -7.50 -1.19
N ARG A 95 9.79 -8.60 -1.93
CA ARG A 95 10.80 -9.02 -2.90
C ARG A 95 10.98 -7.96 -3.99
N VAL A 96 12.18 -7.84 -4.54
CA VAL A 96 12.45 -6.90 -5.64
C VAL A 96 11.95 -7.43 -6.99
N ASP A 97 11.97 -8.74 -7.18
CA ASP A 97 11.53 -9.41 -8.42
C ASP A 97 10.02 -9.66 -8.46
N PHE A 98 9.37 -9.79 -7.30
CA PHE A 98 7.91 -9.88 -7.16
C PHE A 98 7.42 -8.97 -6.04
N PRO A 99 7.29 -7.65 -6.29
CA PRO A 99 6.95 -6.69 -5.25
C PRO A 99 5.62 -6.96 -4.55
N ASN A 100 4.67 -7.72 -5.12
CA ASN A 100 3.45 -8.15 -4.42
C ASN A 100 3.69 -9.20 -3.32
N ILE A 101 4.88 -9.81 -3.25
CA ILE A 101 5.20 -10.87 -2.28
C ILE A 101 5.93 -10.30 -1.07
N ILE A 102 5.25 -10.35 0.08
CA ILE A 102 5.82 -10.07 1.40
C ILE A 102 6.59 -11.30 1.89
N VAL A 103 7.84 -11.09 2.30
CA VAL A 103 8.73 -12.11 2.87
C VAL A 103 8.73 -12.06 4.39
N ASP A 104 8.69 -10.86 4.95
CA ASP A 104 8.67 -10.65 6.39
C ASP A 104 8.03 -9.29 6.74
N SER A 105 7.76 -9.10 8.03
CA SER A 105 7.29 -7.84 8.57
C SER A 105 7.87 -7.58 9.96
N GLY A 106 8.17 -6.32 10.23
CA GLY A 106 8.49 -5.80 11.56
C GLY A 106 7.46 -4.78 12.03
N LYS A 107 7.47 -4.54 13.34
CA LYS A 107 6.68 -3.49 13.99
C LYS A 107 7.58 -2.83 15.02
N GLY A 108 7.50 -1.51 15.13
CA GLY A 108 8.28 -0.74 16.10
C GLY A 108 7.58 0.54 16.49
N VAL A 109 8.13 1.20 17.50
CA VAL A 109 7.76 2.56 17.91
C VAL A 109 8.92 3.47 17.56
N ILE A 110 8.62 4.61 16.95
CA ILE A 110 9.62 5.62 16.62
C ILE A 110 10.16 6.28 17.90
N ASP A 111 11.44 6.62 17.92
CA ASP A 111 12.05 7.38 19.02
C ASP A 111 12.02 8.91 18.78
N ALA A 112 12.54 9.65 19.76
CA ALA A 112 12.62 11.11 19.71
C ALA A 112 13.60 11.67 18.67
N SER A 113 14.32 10.80 17.95
CA SER A 113 15.23 11.14 16.85
C SER A 113 14.65 10.74 15.49
N TYR A 114 13.36 10.42 15.44
CA TYR A 114 12.65 9.91 14.27
C TYR A 114 13.17 8.57 13.74
N VAL A 115 13.77 7.76 14.62
CA VAL A 115 14.30 6.44 14.26
C VAL A 115 13.36 5.35 14.76
N LEU A 116 12.81 4.60 13.82
CA LEU A 116 12.06 3.39 14.06
C LEU A 116 13.02 2.21 14.20
N THR A 117 13.01 1.54 15.35
CA THR A 117 13.73 0.26 15.54
C THR A 117 12.76 -0.90 15.50
N PHE A 118 13.08 -1.96 14.74
CA PHE A 118 12.20 -3.12 14.57
C PHE A 118 13.01 -4.38 14.23
N ASP A 119 12.40 -5.55 14.49
CA ASP A 119 12.97 -6.85 14.12
C ASP A 119 12.32 -7.42 12.86
N SER A 120 13.05 -8.28 12.15
CA SER A 120 12.58 -9.03 10.98
C SER A 120 13.04 -10.49 11.13
N PRO A 121 12.25 -11.33 11.82
CA PRO A 121 12.70 -12.65 12.25
C PRO A 121 12.78 -13.71 11.14
N ARG A 122 12.11 -13.49 10.01
CA ARG A 122 11.94 -14.46 8.93
C ARG A 122 12.67 -14.07 7.65
N ALA A 123 13.01 -12.80 7.45
CA ALA A 123 13.77 -12.37 6.29
C ALA A 123 15.15 -13.03 6.28
N GLU A 124 15.54 -13.59 5.14
CA GLU A 124 16.92 -14.05 4.89
C GLU A 124 17.72 -12.96 4.20
N SER A 125 19.06 -13.03 4.24
CA SER A 125 19.90 -12.04 3.56
C SER A 125 19.54 -11.92 2.07
N GLY A 126 19.35 -10.68 1.59
CA GLY A 126 18.88 -10.43 0.22
C GLY A 126 18.41 -8.99 0.03
N ASN A 127 18.11 -8.63 -1.22
CA ASN A 127 17.55 -7.32 -1.54
C ASN A 127 16.02 -7.34 -1.38
N TYR A 128 15.48 -6.36 -0.67
CA TYR A 128 14.03 -6.19 -0.50
C TYR A 128 13.66 -4.71 -0.55
N TYR A 129 12.50 -4.40 -1.11
CA TYR A 129 11.88 -3.11 -0.83
C TYR A 129 11.53 -3.05 0.66
N ARG A 130 11.84 -1.92 1.30
CA ARG A 130 11.36 -1.59 2.64
C ARG A 130 10.10 -0.77 2.49
N VAL A 131 9.00 -1.29 3.00
CA VAL A 131 7.69 -0.64 2.84
C VAL A 131 7.18 -0.27 4.22
N VAL A 132 7.02 1.03 4.47
CA VAL A 132 6.60 1.55 5.77
C VAL A 132 5.11 1.89 5.70
N LYS A 133 4.38 1.40 6.71
CA LYS A 133 2.95 1.63 6.90
C LYS A 133 2.72 2.25 8.27
N HIS A 134 1.93 3.31 8.29
CA HIS A 134 1.45 3.98 9.49
C HIS A 134 -0.08 3.97 9.51
N ARG A 135 -0.72 4.42 10.59
CA ARG A 135 -2.17 4.30 10.80
C ARG A 135 -2.99 5.25 9.93
N ASN A 136 -2.42 6.36 9.50
CA ASN A 136 -3.13 7.45 8.83
C ASN A 136 -2.31 8.11 7.73
N ALA A 137 -1.38 7.36 7.13
CA ALA A 137 -0.47 7.87 6.10
C ALA A 137 -0.38 6.92 4.91
N ILE A 138 -0.02 7.49 3.76
CA ILE A 138 0.24 6.74 2.53
C ILE A 138 1.40 5.76 2.75
N ILE A 139 1.16 4.51 2.36
CA ILE A 139 2.19 3.48 2.37
C ILE A 139 3.40 3.92 1.52
N THR A 140 4.58 3.93 2.12
CA THR A 140 5.80 4.44 1.47
C THR A 140 6.78 3.31 1.19
N TRP A 141 7.16 3.17 -0.08
CA TRP A 141 8.13 2.18 -0.56
C TRP A 141 9.52 2.79 -0.66
N SER A 142 10.57 2.05 -0.32
CA SER A 142 11.95 2.47 -0.60
C SER A 142 12.19 2.65 -2.09
N ALA A 143 13.01 3.62 -2.47
CA ALA A 143 13.28 3.93 -3.87
C ALA A 143 13.82 2.73 -4.66
N ASN A 144 14.61 1.89 -3.99
CA ASN A 144 15.20 0.69 -4.55
C ASN A 144 15.11 -0.48 -3.58
N GLY A 145 15.44 -1.68 -4.06
CA GLY A 145 15.69 -2.82 -3.19
C GLY A 145 16.89 -2.57 -2.29
N ILE A 146 16.70 -2.65 -0.98
CA ILE A 146 17.74 -2.44 0.02
C ILE A 146 18.27 -3.79 0.48
N PHE A 147 19.58 -3.97 0.40
CA PHE A 147 20.24 -5.18 0.87
C PHE A 147 20.06 -5.33 2.38
N TYR A 148 19.39 -6.40 2.78
CA TYR A 148 19.31 -6.87 4.15
C TYR A 148 20.43 -7.88 4.39
N ALA A 149 21.32 -7.61 5.34
CA ALA A 149 22.32 -8.56 5.79
C ALA A 149 21.87 -9.16 7.13
N ARG A 150 21.33 -10.36 7.10
CA ARG A 150 20.86 -11.03 8.32
C ARG A 150 22.00 -11.23 9.32
N GLY A 151 21.73 -10.92 10.58
CA GLY A 151 22.75 -10.92 11.65
C GLY A 151 23.55 -9.62 11.76
N ASN A 152 23.33 -8.65 10.87
CA ASN A 152 23.89 -7.31 10.96
C ASN A 152 22.76 -6.27 11.08
N ASN A 153 23.07 -5.14 11.71
CA ASN A 153 22.19 -3.98 11.65
C ASN A 153 22.29 -3.34 10.25
N THR A 154 21.14 -3.17 9.59
CA THR A 154 21.01 -2.33 8.39
C THR A 154 20.12 -1.15 8.74
N SER A 155 20.53 0.04 8.33
CA SER A 155 19.75 1.26 8.45
C SER A 155 19.25 1.73 7.09
N TYR A 156 18.09 2.37 7.07
CA TYR A 156 17.58 3.08 5.90
C TYR A 156 16.95 4.40 6.35
N ASN A 157 17.08 5.48 5.56
CA ASN A 157 16.55 6.77 5.96
C ASN A 157 15.68 7.33 4.85
N PHE A 158 14.38 7.46 5.10
CA PHE A 158 13.44 8.10 4.19
C PHE A 158 13.43 9.63 4.33
N LEU A 159 13.86 10.15 5.48
CA LEU A 159 13.77 11.58 5.79
C LEU A 159 14.74 12.43 4.99
N PHE A 160 15.92 11.89 4.66
CA PHE A 160 16.99 12.58 3.94
C PHE A 160 18.04 11.60 3.42
N PRO A 161 18.65 11.83 2.24
CA PRO A 161 18.36 12.90 1.27
C PRO A 161 17.03 12.70 0.53
N ALA A 162 16.69 13.60 -0.39
CA ALA A 162 15.55 13.40 -1.28
C ALA A 162 15.69 12.10 -2.10
N GLY A 163 14.56 11.53 -2.51
CA GLY A 163 14.50 10.37 -3.41
C GLY A 163 14.83 9.02 -2.75
N GLN A 164 14.57 8.91 -1.45
CA GLN A 164 14.60 7.65 -0.72
C GLN A 164 13.26 6.90 -0.80
N SER A 165 12.20 7.55 -1.28
CA SER A 165 10.93 6.88 -1.60
C SER A 165 10.80 6.56 -3.08
N TYR A 166 10.11 5.47 -3.40
CA TYR A 166 9.79 5.10 -4.76
C TYR A 166 8.98 6.22 -5.43
N GLY A 167 9.40 6.65 -6.62
CA GLY A 167 8.79 7.79 -7.32
C GLY A 167 8.91 9.14 -6.61
N ASN A 168 9.82 9.29 -5.63
CA ASN A 168 9.91 10.47 -4.75
C ASN A 168 8.60 10.77 -3.99
N ASN A 169 7.83 9.73 -3.64
CA ASN A 169 6.52 9.87 -3.01
C ASN A 169 6.58 10.18 -1.51
N MET A 170 7.12 11.35 -1.15
CA MET A 170 7.14 11.88 0.22
C MET A 170 6.96 13.40 0.21
N ALA A 171 6.31 13.92 1.26
CA ALA A 171 6.06 15.34 1.44
C ALA A 171 7.34 16.07 1.88
N PRO A 172 7.73 17.18 1.23
CA PRO A 172 8.81 18.03 1.73
C PRO A 172 8.33 18.77 2.99
N ILE A 173 9.14 18.75 4.06
CA ILE A 173 8.83 19.52 5.26
C ILE A 173 9.20 20.99 5.02
N PRO A 174 8.26 21.94 5.18
CA PRO A 174 8.51 23.36 4.94
C PRO A 174 9.73 23.88 5.71
N SER A 175 10.58 24.65 5.02
CA SER A 175 11.78 25.27 5.61
C SER A 175 12.79 24.28 6.22
N GLN A 176 12.76 23.01 5.81
CA GLN A 176 13.67 21.97 6.28
C GLN A 176 14.25 21.19 5.10
N ILE A 177 15.32 20.43 5.34
CA ILE A 177 15.91 19.50 4.36
C ILE A 177 15.20 18.13 4.36
N TYR A 178 14.25 17.93 5.26
CA TYR A 178 13.63 16.63 5.53
C TYR A 178 12.36 16.41 4.72
N TYR A 179 12.03 15.12 4.55
CA TYR A 179 10.81 14.64 3.91
C TYR A 179 10.04 13.75 4.87
N ALA A 180 8.72 13.71 4.77
CA ALA A 180 7.86 12.87 5.60
C ALA A 180 6.85 12.08 4.76
N MET A 181 6.27 11.05 5.35
CA MET A 181 5.14 10.34 4.75
C MET A 181 3.95 11.30 4.64
N TYR A 182 3.25 11.26 3.51
CA TYR A 182 2.00 11.98 3.36
C TYR A 182 0.95 11.44 4.34
N SER A 183 0.37 12.32 5.14
CA SER A 183 -0.69 12.03 6.12
C SER A 183 -2.06 12.30 5.52
N GLY A 184 -3.05 11.48 5.84
CA GLY A 184 -4.44 11.66 5.40
C GLY A 184 -5.11 10.41 4.83
N ASP A 185 -4.37 9.35 4.53
CA ASP A 185 -4.97 8.07 4.10
C ASP A 185 -5.48 7.31 5.35
N VAL A 186 -6.66 7.69 5.85
CA VAL A 186 -7.24 7.15 7.10
C VAL A 186 -8.02 5.86 6.84
N ASN A 187 -8.49 5.66 5.62
CA ASN A 187 -9.23 4.47 5.21
C ASN A 187 -8.31 3.34 4.69
N GLN A 188 -7.03 3.65 4.44
CA GLN A 188 -5.96 2.75 4.02
C GLN A 188 -6.19 2.13 2.63
N ASP A 189 -6.77 2.90 1.71
CA ASP A 189 -7.03 2.51 0.31
C ASP A 189 -5.94 2.92 -0.68
N LYS A 190 -4.86 3.53 -0.17
CA LYS A 190 -3.68 4.02 -0.91
C LYS A 190 -3.90 5.32 -1.67
N THR A 191 -5.01 6.01 -1.45
CA THR A 191 -5.25 7.36 -1.94
C THR A 191 -5.60 8.26 -0.76
N ILE A 192 -5.36 9.57 -0.91
CA ILE A 192 -5.94 10.57 -0.01
C ILE A 192 -7.00 11.28 -0.85
N ASP A 193 -8.26 11.07 -0.51
CA ASP A 193 -9.38 11.64 -1.27
C ASP A 193 -10.53 12.15 -0.40
N GLY A 194 -11.65 12.51 -1.03
CA GLY A 194 -12.82 13.04 -0.33
C GLY A 194 -13.43 12.08 0.70
N THR A 195 -13.18 10.77 0.57
CA THR A 195 -13.65 9.78 1.54
C THR A 195 -12.83 9.81 2.83
N ASP A 196 -11.54 10.12 2.75
CA ASP A 196 -10.68 10.34 3.91
C ASP A 196 -11.01 11.67 4.58
N VAL A 197 -11.07 12.74 3.77
CA VAL A 197 -11.41 14.10 4.25
C VAL A 197 -12.76 14.09 4.96
N GLY A 198 -13.78 13.41 4.41
CA GLY A 198 -15.09 13.30 5.03
C GLY A 198 -15.10 12.54 6.36
N ARG A 199 -14.16 11.60 6.57
CA ARG A 199 -14.00 10.92 7.87
C ARG A 199 -13.38 11.85 8.91
N VAL A 200 -12.34 12.58 8.53
CA VAL A 200 -11.68 13.56 9.40
C VAL A 200 -12.66 14.68 9.76
N ASP A 201 -13.40 15.21 8.79
CA ASP A 201 -14.42 16.27 9.00
C ASP A 201 -15.52 15.83 9.97
N ASN A 202 -16.05 14.60 9.79
CA ASN A 202 -17.08 14.07 10.68
C ASN A 202 -16.57 13.92 12.12
N ASP A 203 -15.35 13.40 12.30
CA ASP A 203 -14.75 13.27 13.63
C ASP A 203 -14.41 14.64 14.24
N ALA A 204 -13.98 15.61 13.43
CA ALA A 204 -13.74 16.99 13.86
C ALA A 204 -15.04 17.68 14.33
N ALA A 205 -16.13 17.54 13.57
CA ALA A 205 -17.44 18.09 13.92
C ALA A 205 -18.01 17.48 15.22
N ASN A 206 -17.60 16.25 15.55
CA ASN A 206 -17.97 15.56 16.78
C ASN A 206 -16.95 15.75 17.92
N PHE A 207 -15.89 16.54 17.72
CA PHE A 207 -14.81 16.77 18.69
C PHE A 207 -14.21 15.45 19.21
N VAL A 208 -14.03 14.48 18.31
CA VAL A 208 -13.43 13.19 18.66
C VAL A 208 -12.00 13.42 19.16
N GLY A 209 -11.62 12.71 20.22
CA GLY A 209 -10.30 12.81 20.80
C GLY A 209 -9.69 11.47 21.17
N GLY A 210 -8.42 11.51 21.54
CA GLY A 210 -7.60 10.35 21.87
C GLY A 210 -6.87 9.76 20.66
N TYR A 211 -6.41 8.53 20.81
CA TYR A 211 -5.64 7.82 19.77
C TYR A 211 -6.57 7.26 18.68
N VAL A 212 -7.01 8.13 17.77
CA VAL A 212 -7.84 7.77 16.61
C VAL A 212 -7.07 7.95 15.30
N VAL A 213 -7.50 7.30 14.21
CA VAL A 213 -6.80 7.36 12.92
C VAL A 213 -6.97 8.71 12.23
N THR A 214 -8.03 9.45 12.56
CA THR A 214 -8.36 10.77 12.04
C THR A 214 -7.60 11.92 12.71
N ASP A 215 -6.90 11.65 13.84
CA ASP A 215 -5.94 12.56 14.46
C ASP A 215 -4.61 12.47 13.70
N LEU A 216 -4.46 13.32 12.69
CA LEU A 216 -3.34 13.38 11.77
C LEU A 216 -2.16 14.18 12.34
N THR A 217 -2.45 15.17 13.18
CA THR A 217 -1.43 15.97 13.85
C THR A 217 -0.84 15.25 15.06
N GLY A 218 -1.60 14.35 15.67
CA GLY A 218 -1.19 13.59 16.85
C GLY A 218 -1.29 14.39 18.15
N ASP A 219 -2.13 15.43 18.21
CA ASP A 219 -2.32 16.26 19.40
C ASP A 219 -3.48 15.78 20.31
N SER A 220 -4.05 14.61 20.00
CA SER A 220 -5.16 13.95 20.70
C SER A 220 -6.54 14.57 20.49
N PHE A 221 -6.70 15.50 19.56
CA PHE A 221 -7.99 16.03 19.14
C PHE A 221 -8.09 15.99 17.62
N VAL A 222 -9.24 15.59 17.10
CA VAL A 222 -9.53 15.75 15.67
C VAL A 222 -10.14 17.13 15.48
N ASP A 223 -9.48 17.99 14.71
CA ASP A 223 -9.94 19.35 14.47
C ASP A 223 -9.66 19.86 13.05
N GLY A 224 -9.84 21.18 12.85
CA GLY A 224 -9.64 21.83 11.56
C GLY A 224 -8.21 21.73 11.02
N THR A 225 -7.22 21.47 11.86
CA THR A 225 -5.82 21.29 11.45
C THR A 225 -5.58 19.91 10.82
N ASP A 226 -6.21 18.86 11.35
CA ASP A 226 -6.23 17.53 10.71
C ASP A 226 -6.97 17.59 9.38
N PHE A 227 -8.15 18.25 9.37
CA PHE A 227 -8.93 18.44 8.16
C PHE A 227 -8.11 19.15 7.07
N ALA A 228 -7.46 20.27 7.41
CA ALA A 228 -6.67 21.02 6.46
C ALA A 228 -5.50 20.20 5.90
N LEU A 229 -4.91 19.31 6.70
CA LEU A 229 -3.84 18.44 6.23
C LEU A 229 -4.35 17.41 5.22
N ALA A 230 -5.45 16.72 5.53
CA ALA A 230 -6.08 15.77 4.64
C ALA A 230 -6.56 16.44 3.34
N ASP A 231 -7.22 17.59 3.44
CA ASP A 231 -7.78 18.34 2.31
C ASP A 231 -6.68 18.84 1.36
N ASN A 232 -5.59 19.39 1.90
CA ASN A 232 -4.45 19.82 1.08
C ASN A 232 -3.83 18.65 0.30
N ASN A 233 -3.69 17.47 0.92
CA ASN A 233 -3.15 16.30 0.26
C ASN A 233 -4.12 15.68 -0.75
N ALA A 234 -5.42 15.70 -0.44
CA ALA A 234 -6.47 15.28 -1.38
C ALA A 234 -6.49 16.20 -2.61
N ALA A 235 -6.41 17.52 -2.42
CA ALA A 235 -6.34 18.50 -3.50
C ALA A 235 -5.09 18.32 -4.38
N ASN A 236 -4.00 17.78 -3.82
CA ASN A 236 -2.78 17.44 -4.54
C ASN A 236 -2.81 16.03 -5.18
N PHE A 237 -3.93 15.31 -5.10
CA PHE A 237 -4.10 13.94 -5.61
C PHE A 237 -3.04 12.97 -5.10
N VAL A 238 -2.68 13.10 -3.83
CA VAL A 238 -1.67 12.26 -3.21
C VAL A 238 -2.15 10.80 -3.18
N ALA A 239 -1.30 9.89 -3.64
CA ALA A 239 -1.55 8.45 -3.67
C ALA A 239 -0.26 7.66 -3.45
N ALA A 240 -0.38 6.38 -3.12
CA ALA A 240 0.78 5.50 -3.03
C ALA A 240 1.41 5.30 -4.41
N VAL A 241 2.73 5.49 -4.49
CA VAL A 241 3.53 5.12 -5.65
C VAL A 241 4.34 3.87 -5.31
N GLU A 242 4.06 2.80 -6.05
CA GLU A 242 4.63 1.47 -5.77
C GLU A 242 5.42 0.95 -6.98
N PRO A 243 6.42 0.06 -6.77
CA PRO A 243 7.09 -0.62 -7.87
C PRO A 243 6.12 -1.43 -8.75
N PRO A 244 6.42 -1.60 -10.06
CA PRO A 244 5.65 -2.49 -10.93
C PRO A 244 5.46 -3.87 -10.32
N GLY A 245 4.22 -4.36 -10.32
CA GLY A 245 3.87 -5.67 -9.75
C GLY A 245 3.73 -5.69 -8.23
N ALA A 246 3.68 -4.54 -7.54
CA ALA A 246 3.39 -4.45 -6.11
C ALA A 246 1.91 -4.69 -5.76
N SER A 247 1.00 -4.27 -6.63
CA SER A 247 -0.41 -4.61 -6.50
C SER A 247 -0.62 -6.10 -6.79
N PRO A 248 -1.55 -6.78 -6.08
CA PRO A 248 -1.88 -8.16 -6.39
C PRO A 248 -2.21 -8.24 -7.88
N LEU A 249 -1.65 -9.24 -8.58
CA LEU A 249 -2.11 -9.55 -9.92
C LEU A 249 -3.61 -9.83 -9.80
N ILE A 250 -4.44 -8.93 -10.32
CA ILE A 250 -5.84 -9.23 -10.55
C ILE A 250 -5.80 -10.43 -11.47
N SER A 251 -6.18 -11.61 -10.95
CA SER A 251 -6.64 -12.66 -11.85
C SER A 251 -7.75 -11.98 -12.63
N THR A 252 -7.56 -11.76 -13.94
CA THR A 252 -8.62 -11.27 -14.81
C THR A 252 -9.90 -11.94 -14.37
N PRO A 253 -10.95 -11.19 -13.98
CA PRO A 253 -12.21 -11.81 -13.65
C PRO A 253 -12.50 -12.78 -14.79
N VAL A 254 -12.72 -14.06 -14.46
CA VAL A 254 -13.38 -14.95 -15.40
C VAL A 254 -14.59 -14.16 -15.86
N GLU A 255 -14.70 -13.86 -17.15
CA GLU A 255 -15.91 -13.26 -17.69
C GLU A 255 -17.05 -14.12 -17.16
N SER A 256 -17.78 -13.58 -16.17
CA SER A 256 -19.02 -14.19 -15.77
C SER A 256 -19.86 -14.11 -17.02
N ASP A 257 -20.16 -15.28 -17.58
CA ASP A 257 -21.13 -15.42 -18.64
C ASP A 257 -22.41 -14.67 -18.22
N ASN A 258 -22.56 -13.46 -18.76
CA ASN A 258 -23.65 -12.53 -18.44
C ASN A 258 -24.95 -12.93 -19.16
N SER A 259 -25.10 -14.21 -19.53
CA SER A 259 -26.31 -14.72 -20.19
C SER A 259 -27.46 -15.03 -19.23
N VAL A 260 -27.28 -14.90 -17.91
CA VAL A 260 -28.40 -15.04 -16.95
C VAL A 260 -29.25 -13.76 -16.98
N VAL A 261 -30.33 -13.80 -17.77
CA VAL A 261 -31.36 -12.78 -17.76
C VAL A 261 -32.14 -12.89 -16.44
N PRO A 262 -32.27 -11.82 -15.63
CA PRO A 262 -33.08 -11.86 -14.43
C PRO A 262 -34.55 -12.18 -14.77
N GLU A 263 -35.19 -13.03 -13.98
CA GLU A 263 -36.63 -13.25 -14.05
C GLU A 263 -37.33 -12.09 -13.33
N PHE A 264 -38.32 -11.47 -13.97
CA PHE A 264 -39.01 -10.29 -13.44
C PHE A 264 -40.45 -10.66 -13.08
N GLU A 265 -40.92 -10.26 -11.90
CA GLU A 265 -42.27 -10.53 -11.42
C GLU A 265 -43.33 -9.71 -12.19
N ASN A 266 -42.93 -8.58 -12.78
CA ASN A 266 -43.79 -7.72 -13.60
C ASN A 266 -42.98 -6.82 -14.56
N ASP A 267 -43.67 -6.23 -15.54
CA ASP A 267 -43.05 -5.35 -16.55
C ASP A 267 -42.42 -4.08 -15.96
N LEU A 268 -42.90 -3.61 -14.80
CA LEU A 268 -42.34 -2.46 -14.11
C LEU A 268 -40.94 -2.76 -13.56
N GLN A 269 -40.71 -3.97 -13.01
CA GLN A 269 -39.38 -4.41 -12.58
C GLN A 269 -38.43 -4.55 -13.78
N ARG A 270 -38.90 -5.08 -14.91
CA ARG A 270 -38.11 -5.16 -16.14
C ARG A 270 -37.72 -3.77 -16.64
N GLN A 271 -38.65 -2.82 -16.67
CA GLN A 271 -38.39 -1.44 -17.07
C GLN A 271 -37.36 -0.76 -16.17
N LYS A 272 -37.49 -0.90 -14.83
CA LYS A 272 -36.50 -0.37 -13.88
C LYS A 272 -35.11 -0.95 -14.07
N TYR A 273 -35.02 -2.25 -14.35
CA TYR A 273 -33.75 -2.90 -14.62
C TYR A 273 -33.09 -2.40 -15.92
N GLU A 274 -33.86 -2.27 -17.01
CA GLU A 274 -33.36 -1.74 -18.28
C GLU A 274 -32.97 -0.26 -18.17
N GLU A 275 -33.72 0.54 -17.43
CA GLU A 275 -33.42 1.94 -17.17
C GLU A 275 -32.15 2.09 -16.32
N GLY A 276 -31.96 1.23 -15.30
CA GLY A 276 -30.72 1.15 -14.53
C GLY A 276 -29.49 0.80 -15.38
N LYS A 277 -29.62 -0.16 -16.31
CA LYS A 277 -28.57 -0.48 -17.29
C LYS A 277 -28.26 0.69 -18.22
N ARG A 278 -29.29 1.41 -18.68
CA ARG A 278 -29.12 2.60 -19.52
C ARG A 278 -28.43 3.72 -18.76
N LEU A 279 -28.84 4.00 -17.52
CA LEU A 279 -28.23 5.01 -16.67
C LEU A 279 -26.77 4.68 -16.35
N SER A 280 -26.44 3.43 -16.02
CA SER A 280 -25.04 3.03 -15.77
C SER A 280 -24.17 3.13 -17.03
N SER A 281 -24.73 2.80 -18.21
CA SER A 281 -24.03 2.96 -19.49
C SER A 281 -23.84 4.42 -19.88
N GLN A 282 -24.78 5.30 -19.52
CA GLN A 282 -24.65 6.75 -19.71
C GLN A 282 -23.61 7.33 -18.75
N GLN A 283 -23.53 6.84 -17.50
CA GLN A 283 -22.52 7.27 -16.54
C GLN A 283 -21.10 6.87 -16.96
N GLN A 284 -20.92 5.67 -17.54
CA GLN A 284 -19.64 5.26 -18.13
C GLN A 284 -19.22 6.08 -19.37
N VAL A 285 -20.16 6.71 -20.07
CA VAL A 285 -19.85 7.66 -21.17
C VAL A 285 -19.54 9.06 -20.63
N VAL A 286 -20.04 9.41 -19.45
CA VAL A 286 -19.73 10.68 -18.76
C VAL A 286 -18.35 10.63 -18.07
N ASP A 287 -17.92 9.46 -17.59
CA ASP A 287 -16.62 9.24 -16.93
C ASP A 287 -15.47 8.86 -17.88
N GLN A 288 -15.67 8.89 -19.20
CA GLN A 288 -14.56 8.98 -20.14
C GLN A 288 -13.95 10.39 -20.01
N PRO A 289 -12.69 10.57 -19.58
CA PRO A 289 -12.12 11.90 -19.41
C PRO A 289 -12.15 12.60 -20.77
N LYS A 290 -12.91 13.70 -20.86
CA LYS A 290 -12.80 14.66 -21.96
C LYS A 290 -11.36 15.16 -22.00
N LYS A 291 -10.52 14.50 -22.80
CA LYS A 291 -9.14 14.89 -23.17
C LYS A 291 -9.13 16.15 -24.07
N GLN A 292 -10.04 17.08 -23.84
CA GLN A 292 -10.24 18.30 -24.61
C GLN A 292 -10.95 19.30 -23.67
N THR A 293 -10.31 20.33 -23.10
CA THR A 293 -8.90 20.72 -23.16
C THR A 293 -8.65 21.54 -21.87
N TYR A 294 -7.95 20.98 -20.87
CA TYR A 294 -7.54 21.74 -19.65
C TYR A 294 -6.73 23.01 -20.01
N LYS A 295 -6.10 23.02 -21.20
CA LYS A 295 -5.49 24.22 -21.80
C LYS A 295 -6.48 25.35 -22.08
N GLU A 296 -7.71 25.07 -22.51
CA GLU A 296 -8.74 26.10 -22.77
C GLU A 296 -9.23 26.75 -21.47
N TYR A 297 -9.37 25.96 -20.40
CA TYR A 297 -9.68 26.47 -19.06
C TYR A 297 -8.56 27.39 -18.53
N LEU A 298 -7.29 26.98 -18.70
CA LEU A 298 -6.13 27.78 -18.32
C LEU A 298 -5.98 29.04 -19.19
N GLU A 299 -6.32 29.01 -20.48
CA GLU A 299 -6.34 30.20 -21.35
C GLU A 299 -7.46 31.18 -20.97
N MET A 300 -8.66 30.68 -20.60
CA MET A 300 -9.73 31.53 -20.07
C MET A 300 -9.29 32.23 -18.78
N LYS A 301 -8.68 31.50 -17.84
CA LYS A 301 -8.22 32.05 -16.56
C LYS A 301 -7.05 33.03 -16.72
N ARG A 302 -6.15 32.78 -17.68
CA ARG A 302 -5.07 33.73 -18.03
C ARG A 302 -5.61 35.03 -18.61
N ASN A 303 -6.64 34.97 -19.46
CA ASN A 303 -7.27 36.14 -20.06
C ASN A 303 -8.13 36.96 -19.08
N GLU A 304 -8.70 36.34 -18.04
CA GLU A 304 -9.36 37.05 -16.93
C GLU A 304 -8.36 37.86 -16.09
N TYR A 305 -7.18 37.31 -15.80
CA TYR A 305 -6.13 37.99 -15.02
C TYR A 305 -5.53 39.21 -15.75
N SER A 306 -5.37 39.13 -17.07
CA SER A 306 -4.85 40.25 -17.88
C SER A 306 -5.84 41.42 -18.03
N LYS A 307 -7.14 41.19 -17.86
CA LYS A 307 -8.16 42.26 -17.89
C LYS A 307 -8.31 42.99 -16.57
N ASN A 308 -7.98 42.35 -15.44
CA ASN A 308 -8.08 42.96 -14.11
C ASN A 308 -6.82 43.71 -13.66
N THR A 309 -5.77 43.74 -14.48
CA THR A 309 -4.49 44.44 -14.20
C THR A 309 -4.30 45.73 -15.02
N GLN A 310 -5.32 46.17 -15.76
CA GLN A 310 -5.35 47.43 -16.51
C GLN A 310 -6.45 48.41 -16.06
N LYS A 311 -6.86 48.35 -14.78
CA LYS A 311 -7.65 49.41 -14.14
C LYS A 311 -6.98 49.87 -12.86
#